data_AF-A0A834JRK4-F1
#
_entry.id   AF-A0A834JRK4-F1
#
_cell.length_a   1.000
_cell.length_b   1.000
_cell.length_c   1.000
_cell.angle_alpha   90.00
_cell.angle_beta   90.00
_cell.angle_gamma   90.00
#
_symmetry.space_group_name_H-M   'P 1'
#
loop_
_entity.id
_entity.type
_entity.pdbx_description
1 polymer ?
#
loop_
_entity_poly.entity_id
_entity_poly.type
_entity_poly.pdbx_seq_one_letter_code
_entity_poly.pdbx_strand_id
1 'polypeptide(L)'
;MEDASLLGELARTNIEEKSKGEAGREGAESARKGEARERYKKLLSNRDVPELEKLLSEQEFETENHRVSILEMDIDSLYEKNKCIGINKVIDNKKESEKEENMETDEKSTAEISIQGMEGKNIESAKDLKRAIKQAALKEVKKSKAFQQKNRLEHNKNKRQSIKKKKKQQKILKKREGKFKKKVKH
;
A
#
# COMPACT_ATOMS: atom_id res chain seq x y z
N MET A 1 -14.89 10.50 70.77
CA MET A 1 -15.22 10.07 69.39
C MET A 1 -14.63 10.99 68.33
N GLU A 2 -14.14 12.18 68.69
CA GLU A 2 -13.60 13.16 67.74
C GLU A 2 -12.17 12.82 67.28
N ASP A 3 -11.35 12.20 68.14
CA ASP A 3 -9.93 11.88 67.84
C ASP A 3 -9.75 10.86 66.70
N ALA A 4 -10.69 9.92 66.53
CA ALA A 4 -10.65 8.92 65.46
C ALA A 4 -10.98 9.53 64.09
N SER A 5 -11.74 10.63 64.04
CA SER A 5 -12.07 11.32 62.80
C SER A 5 -10.88 12.13 62.28
N LEU A 6 -10.16 12.79 63.19
CA LEU A 6 -8.97 13.58 62.86
C LEU A 6 -7.82 12.72 62.32
N LEU A 7 -7.61 11.52 62.90
CA LEU A 7 -6.64 10.55 62.39
C LEU A 7 -6.98 10.04 60.97
N GLY A 8 -8.27 9.88 60.66
CA GLY A 8 -8.74 9.47 59.34
C GLY A 8 -8.54 10.55 58.27
N GLU A 9 -8.72 11.82 58.61
CA GLU A 9 -8.49 12.97 57.72
C GLU A 9 -7.00 13.21 57.46
N LEU A 10 -6.17 13.08 58.49
CA LEU A 10 -4.71 13.17 58.36
C LEU A 10 -4.15 12.06 57.47
N ALA A 11 -4.70 10.85 57.54
CA ALA A 11 -4.29 9.75 56.67
C ALA A 11 -4.66 10.01 55.19
N ARG A 12 -5.84 10.59 54.92
CA ARG A 12 -6.31 10.91 53.56
C ARG A 12 -5.47 12.00 52.91
N THR A 13 -5.19 13.07 53.64
CA THR A 13 -4.34 14.18 53.16
C THR A 13 -2.93 13.71 52.83
N ASN A 14 -2.32 12.89 53.70
CA ASN A 14 -1.00 12.30 53.45
C ASN A 14 -0.95 11.37 52.23
N ILE A 15 -2.03 10.64 51.93
CA ILE A 15 -2.11 9.79 50.72
C ILE A 15 -2.27 10.65 49.47
N GLU A 16 -3.05 11.73 49.55
CA GLU A 16 -3.26 12.65 48.44
C GLU A 16 -1.98 13.42 48.09
N GLU A 17 -1.20 13.84 49.08
CA GLU A 17 0.10 14.51 48.85
C GLU A 17 1.15 13.56 48.24
N LYS A 18 1.20 12.30 48.70
CA LYS A 18 2.08 11.28 48.10
C LYS A 18 1.73 11.00 46.65
N SER A 19 0.44 10.84 46.33
CA SER A 19 0.01 10.58 44.96
C SER A 19 0.24 11.76 44.00
N LYS A 20 0.10 13.00 44.47
CA LYS A 20 0.46 14.21 43.70
C LYS A 20 1.97 14.31 43.44
N GLY A 21 2.82 13.96 44.41
CA GLY A 21 4.27 13.95 44.25
C GLY A 21 4.77 12.89 43.26
N GLU A 22 4.18 11.69 43.27
CA GLU A 22 4.53 10.60 42.34
C GLU A 22 4.11 10.90 40.91
N ALA A 23 2.89 11.41 40.70
CA ALA A 23 2.41 11.81 39.38
C ALA A 23 3.25 12.94 38.75
N GLY A 24 3.72 13.89 39.57
CA GLY A 24 4.62 14.96 39.12
C GLY A 24 5.99 14.43 38.66
N ARG A 25 6.53 13.40 39.31
CA ARG A 25 7.82 12.79 38.94
C ARG A 25 7.73 12.01 37.63
N GLU A 26 6.67 11.24 37.42
CA GLU A 26 6.45 10.50 36.17
C GLU A 26 6.24 11.44 34.97
N GLY A 27 5.52 12.55 35.18
CA GLY A 27 5.35 13.61 34.17
C GLY A 27 6.67 14.28 33.79
N ALA A 28 7.52 14.60 34.78
CA ALA A 28 8.82 15.22 34.53
C ALA A 28 9.82 14.29 33.83
N GLU A 29 9.83 12.99 34.16
CA GLU A 29 10.66 12.01 33.47
C GLU A 29 10.25 11.78 32.02
N SER A 30 8.94 11.71 31.76
CA SER A 30 8.42 11.52 30.39
C SER A 30 8.71 12.74 29.51
N ALA A 31 8.60 13.95 30.07
CA ALA A 31 9.00 15.19 29.39
C ALA A 31 10.50 15.20 29.04
N ARG A 32 11.39 14.86 29.99
CA ARG A 32 12.84 14.78 29.75
C ARG A 32 13.21 13.72 28.70
N LYS A 33 12.55 12.57 28.71
CA LYS A 33 12.74 11.50 27.70
C LYS A 33 12.27 11.97 26.31
N GLY A 34 11.20 12.75 26.23
CA GLY A 34 10.71 13.37 24.99
C GLY A 34 11.71 14.39 24.43
N GLU A 35 12.17 15.31 25.27
CA GLU A 35 13.13 16.35 24.88
C GLU A 35 14.47 15.76 24.41
N ALA A 36 14.98 14.74 25.10
CA ALA A 36 16.20 14.03 24.70
C ALA A 36 16.06 13.38 23.31
N ARG A 37 14.90 12.79 23.00
CA ARG A 37 14.63 12.20 21.68
C ARG A 37 14.56 13.27 20.60
N GLU A 38 13.98 14.43 20.88
CA GLU A 38 13.91 15.53 19.92
C GLU A 38 15.29 16.15 19.65
N ARG A 39 16.10 16.35 20.70
CA ARG A 39 17.50 16.79 20.54
C ARG A 39 18.31 15.79 19.72
N TYR A 40 18.15 14.50 19.98
CA TYR A 40 18.81 13.45 19.20
C TYR A 40 18.39 13.45 17.72
N LYS A 41 17.09 13.62 17.43
CA LYS A 41 16.60 13.73 16.04
C LYS A 41 17.21 14.94 15.31
N LYS A 42 17.30 16.10 15.95
CA LYS A 42 17.93 17.31 15.38
C LYS A 42 19.43 17.13 15.12
N LEU A 43 20.13 16.40 15.99
CA LEU A 43 21.56 16.08 15.79
C LEU A 43 21.79 15.11 14.63
N LEU A 44 20.83 14.23 14.34
CA LEU A 44 20.93 13.30 13.21
C LEU A 44 20.50 13.91 11.88
N SER A 45 19.58 14.89 11.87
CA SER A 45 19.08 15.47 10.62
C SER A 45 20.13 16.30 9.86
N ASN A 46 21.13 16.82 10.57
CA ASN A 46 22.15 17.71 9.99
C ASN A 46 23.47 16.99 9.70
N ARG A 47 23.48 15.65 9.73
CA ARG A 47 24.68 14.88 9.36
C ARG A 47 24.60 14.58 7.88
N ASP A 48 25.64 14.97 7.15
CA ASP A 48 25.84 14.54 5.78
C ASP A 48 25.95 13.02 5.77
N VAL A 49 25.05 12.38 5.03
CA VAL A 49 25.05 10.93 4.87
C VAL A 49 25.96 10.63 3.69
N PRO A 50 27.16 10.05 3.89
CA PRO A 50 28.15 9.92 2.82
C PRO A 50 27.63 9.09 1.63
N GLU A 51 26.70 8.17 1.89
CA GLU A 51 26.02 7.39 0.87
C GLU A 51 25.13 8.25 -0.04
N LEU A 52 24.39 9.22 0.51
CA LEU A 52 23.54 10.12 -0.28
C LEU A 52 24.35 11.13 -1.08
N GLU A 53 25.44 11.64 -0.49
CA GLU A 53 26.36 12.54 -1.19
C GLU A 53 27.03 11.85 -2.39
N LYS A 54 27.42 10.58 -2.22
CA LYS A 54 27.95 9.75 -3.30
C LYS A 54 26.91 9.56 -4.42
N LEU A 55 25.66 9.24 -4.06
CA LEU A 55 24.58 9.06 -5.02
C LEU A 55 24.19 10.36 -5.75
N LEU A 56 24.32 11.52 -5.11
CA LEU A 56 24.08 12.82 -5.74
C LEU A 56 25.24 13.26 -6.64
N SER A 57 26.46 12.80 -6.34
CA SER A 57 27.66 13.08 -7.14
C SER A 57 27.78 12.17 -8.36
N GLU A 58 27.28 10.94 -8.26
CA GLU A 58 27.26 9.98 -9.36
C GLU A 58 26.18 10.34 -10.39
N GLN A 59 26.60 10.62 -11.62
CA GLN A 59 25.69 10.89 -12.73
C GLN A 59 25.14 9.59 -13.36
N GLU A 60 25.80 8.46 -13.10
CA GLU A 60 25.50 7.16 -13.70
C GLU A 60 25.33 6.09 -12.62
N PHE A 61 24.16 5.44 -12.63
CA PHE A 61 23.76 4.44 -11.65
C PHE A 61 23.76 3.05 -12.27
N GLU A 62 24.48 2.12 -11.65
CA GLU A 62 24.44 0.72 -12.04
C GLU A 62 23.26 0.00 -11.36
N THR A 63 22.39 -0.57 -12.19
CA THR A 63 21.32 -1.48 -11.77
C THR A 63 21.70 -2.90 -12.22
N GLU A 64 21.02 -3.92 -11.71
CA GLU A 64 21.34 -5.35 -11.93
C GLU A 64 21.64 -5.74 -13.39
N ASN A 65 21.04 -5.07 -14.38
CA ASN A 65 21.27 -5.34 -15.82
C ASN A 65 21.47 -4.09 -16.70
N HIS A 66 21.43 -2.87 -16.14
CA HIS A 66 21.44 -1.64 -16.93
C HIS A 66 22.11 -0.48 -16.19
N ARG A 67 22.78 0.39 -16.93
CA ARG A 67 23.32 1.65 -16.44
C ARG A 67 22.35 2.77 -16.80
N VAL A 68 21.92 3.54 -15.81
CA VAL A 68 20.97 4.65 -15.98
C VAL A 68 21.69 5.94 -15.65
N SER A 69 21.65 6.93 -16.53
CA SER A 69 22.17 8.27 -16.25
C SER A 69 21.05 9.30 -16.25
N ILE A 70 21.09 10.21 -15.28
CA ILE A 70 20.16 11.33 -15.21
C ILE A 70 20.89 12.53 -15.80
N LEU A 71 20.48 12.93 -17.00
CA LEU A 71 21.08 14.06 -17.72
C LEU A 71 19.98 15.08 -18.02
N GLU A 72 20.23 16.32 -17.64
CA GLU A 72 19.35 17.45 -17.98
C GLU A 72 19.59 17.82 -19.45
N MET A 73 18.56 17.72 -20.28
CA MET A 73 18.63 18.04 -21.71
C MET A 73 17.72 19.20 -22.06
N ASP A 74 18.22 20.10 -22.90
CA ASP A 74 17.42 21.17 -23.47
C ASP A 74 16.41 20.61 -24.48
N ILE A 75 15.19 21.15 -24.44
CA ILE A 75 14.08 20.76 -25.30
C ILE A 75 14.44 20.99 -26.77
N ASP A 76 15.14 22.08 -27.08
CA ASP A 76 15.56 22.42 -28.44
C ASP A 76 16.53 21.38 -29.01
N SER A 77 17.48 20.92 -28.18
CA SER A 77 18.41 19.84 -28.54
C SER A 77 17.70 18.50 -28.78
N LEU A 78 16.58 18.23 -28.09
CA LEU A 78 15.75 17.06 -28.34
C LEU A 78 15.03 17.15 -29.68
N TYR A 79 14.52 18.33 -30.06
CA TYR A 79 13.87 18.53 -31.36
C TYR A 79 14.84 18.37 -32.54
N GLU A 80 16.08 18.85 -32.41
CA GLU A 80 17.10 18.70 -33.44
C GLU A 80 17.47 17.23 -33.70
N LYS A 81 17.60 16.44 -32.63
CA LYS A 81 17.95 15.01 -32.71
C LYS A 81 16.77 14.13 -33.10
N ASN A 82 15.54 14.51 -32.76
CA ASN A 82 14.33 13.73 -33.00
C ASN A 82 13.52 14.19 -34.24
N LYS A 83 14.17 14.82 -35.23
CA LYS A 83 13.56 15.21 -36.52
C LYS A 83 12.84 14.06 -37.25
N CYS A 84 13.13 12.80 -36.88
CA CYS A 84 12.58 11.60 -37.50
C CYS A 84 11.23 11.14 -36.91
N ILE A 85 10.78 11.68 -35.76
CA ILE A 85 9.48 11.34 -35.19
C ILE A 85 8.45 12.31 -35.79
N GLY A 86 7.83 11.88 -36.89
CA GLY A 86 6.81 12.65 -37.59
C GLY A 86 5.67 13.09 -36.67
N ILE A 87 5.18 14.31 -36.88
CA ILE A 87 4.04 14.89 -36.17
C ILE A 87 2.82 13.99 -36.38
N ASN A 88 2.33 13.34 -35.33
CA ASN A 88 1.03 12.66 -35.35
C ASN A 88 -0.07 13.71 -35.46
N LYS A 89 -0.47 14.04 -36.70
CA LYS A 89 -1.65 14.86 -36.94
C LYS A 89 -2.89 14.01 -36.67
N VAL A 90 -3.64 14.37 -35.63
CA VAL A 90 -4.97 13.83 -35.39
C VAL A 90 -5.88 14.38 -36.48
N ILE A 91 -6.36 13.50 -37.38
CA ILE A 91 -7.38 13.84 -38.35
C ILE A 91 -8.73 13.67 -37.64
N ASP A 92 -9.38 14.78 -37.31
CA ASP A 92 -10.77 14.79 -36.84
C ASP A 92 -11.71 14.44 -38.00
N ASN A 93 -11.95 13.15 -38.21
CA ASN A 93 -12.93 12.68 -39.19
C ASN A 93 -14.35 12.93 -38.68
N LYS A 94 -14.95 14.05 -39.13
CA LYS A 94 -16.40 14.19 -39.23
C LYS A 94 -16.93 13.12 -40.20
N LYS A 95 -17.94 12.39 -39.72
CA LYS A 95 -18.80 11.40 -40.38
C LYS A 95 -18.98 11.62 -41.89
N GLU A 96 -18.72 10.58 -42.69
CA GLU A 96 -19.74 9.83 -43.46
C GLU A 96 -19.10 8.74 -44.34
N SER A 97 -19.93 7.75 -44.65
CA SER A 97 -19.77 6.69 -45.65
C SER A 97 -18.98 5.44 -45.25
N GLU A 98 -19.78 4.40 -45.01
CA GLU A 98 -19.50 2.99 -45.23
C GLU A 98 -18.54 2.74 -46.39
N LYS A 99 -17.53 1.91 -46.12
CA LYS A 99 -17.04 0.86 -47.03
C LYS A 99 -16.26 -0.14 -46.17
N GLU A 100 -16.89 -1.29 -45.94
CA GLU A 100 -16.20 -2.53 -45.60
C GLU A 100 -15.24 -2.85 -46.76
N GLU A 101 -13.95 -2.64 -46.54
CA GLU A 101 -12.94 -3.37 -47.29
C GLU A 101 -12.01 -4.06 -46.28
N ASN A 102 -12.34 -5.32 -46.09
CA ASN A 102 -11.60 -6.33 -45.38
C ASN A 102 -10.27 -6.57 -46.14
N MET A 103 -9.22 -5.84 -45.82
CA MET A 103 -7.86 -6.20 -46.23
C MET A 103 -7.20 -6.98 -45.10
N GLU A 104 -7.38 -8.30 -45.17
CA GLU A 104 -6.48 -9.28 -44.59
C GLU A 104 -5.06 -8.97 -45.06
N THR A 105 -4.29 -8.28 -44.23
CA THR A 105 -2.83 -8.22 -44.40
C THR A 105 -2.25 -9.27 -43.47
N ASP A 106 -1.94 -10.39 -44.09
CA ASP A 106 -1.32 -11.59 -43.53
C ASP A 106 0.14 -11.28 -43.13
N GLU A 107 0.34 -10.41 -42.16
CA GLU A 107 1.66 -10.17 -41.59
C GLU A 107 1.88 -11.16 -40.43
N LYS A 108 2.45 -12.31 -40.81
CA LYS A 108 3.20 -13.19 -39.92
C LYS A 108 4.36 -12.42 -39.29
N SER A 109 4.06 -11.52 -38.36
CA SER A 109 5.03 -11.08 -37.38
C SER A 109 5.12 -12.18 -36.33
N THR A 110 6.04 -13.12 -36.56
CA THR A 110 6.65 -13.88 -35.47
C THR A 110 7.48 -12.90 -34.64
N ALA A 111 6.80 -11.98 -33.95
CA ALA A 111 7.38 -11.32 -32.82
C ALA A 111 7.52 -12.41 -31.76
N GLU A 112 8.72 -12.98 -31.65
CA GLU A 112 9.15 -13.72 -30.47
C GLU A 112 9.14 -12.75 -29.28
N ILE A 113 7.93 -12.47 -28.78
CA ILE A 113 7.76 -11.97 -27.44
C ILE A 113 8.11 -13.16 -26.57
N SER A 114 9.37 -13.22 -26.13
CA SER A 114 9.84 -14.10 -25.08
C SER A 114 9.08 -13.73 -23.80
N ILE A 115 7.86 -14.25 -23.67
CA ILE A 115 7.08 -14.17 -22.44
C ILE A 115 7.69 -15.21 -21.51
N GLN A 116 8.63 -14.75 -20.70
CA GLN A 116 9.28 -15.55 -19.67
C GLN A 116 8.21 -16.23 -18.80
N GLY A 117 8.05 -17.55 -18.94
CA GLY A 117 7.03 -18.35 -18.24
C GLY A 117 5.88 -18.92 -19.10
N MET A 118 5.99 -18.87 -20.43
CA MET A 118 5.12 -19.59 -21.38
C MET A 118 5.74 -20.87 -21.95
N GLU A 119 6.81 -21.38 -21.35
CA GLU A 119 7.40 -22.67 -21.71
C GLU A 119 6.37 -23.80 -21.54
N GLY A 120 6.00 -24.45 -22.65
CA GLY A 120 5.21 -25.69 -22.67
C GLY A 120 3.70 -25.55 -22.93
N LYS A 121 3.16 -24.38 -23.29
CA LYS A 121 1.76 -24.27 -23.72
C LYS A 121 1.65 -24.20 -25.23
N ASN A 122 1.10 -25.24 -25.87
CA ASN A 122 0.68 -25.17 -27.27
C ASN A 122 -0.40 -24.10 -27.42
N ILE A 123 -0.09 -23.05 -28.16
CA ILE A 123 -1.03 -21.98 -28.48
C ILE A 123 -1.62 -22.32 -29.84
N GLU A 124 -2.76 -23.00 -29.83
CA GLU A 124 -3.41 -23.46 -31.06
C GLU A 124 -4.30 -22.38 -31.70
N SER A 125 -4.64 -21.33 -30.94
CA SER A 125 -5.55 -20.26 -31.39
C SER A 125 -5.13 -18.87 -30.92
N ALA A 126 -5.43 -17.84 -31.73
CA ALA A 126 -5.25 -16.43 -31.37
C ALA A 126 -5.98 -16.04 -30.07
N LYS A 127 -7.09 -16.72 -29.72
CA LYS A 127 -7.79 -16.53 -28.44
C LYS A 127 -6.94 -17.01 -27.26
N ASP A 128 -6.21 -18.10 -27.43
CA ASP A 128 -5.35 -18.68 -26.39
C ASP A 128 -4.09 -17.86 -26.19
N LEU A 129 -3.55 -17.27 -27.27
CA LEU A 129 -2.47 -16.28 -27.17
C LEU A 129 -2.90 -15.09 -26.30
N LYS A 130 -4.06 -14.49 -26.59
CA LYS A 130 -4.61 -13.38 -25.80
C LYS A 130 -4.84 -13.76 -24.34
N ARG A 131 -5.31 -14.98 -24.07
CA ARG A 131 -5.48 -15.49 -22.71
C ARG A 131 -4.15 -15.68 -22.01
N ALA A 132 -3.14 -16.22 -22.69
CA ALA A 132 -1.82 -16.46 -22.12
C ALA A 132 -1.12 -15.15 -21.75
N ILE A 133 -1.16 -14.14 -22.63
CA ILE A 133 -0.64 -12.79 -22.35
C ILE A 133 -1.32 -12.20 -21.12
N LYS A 134 -2.65 -12.24 -21.05
CA LYS A 134 -3.41 -11.75 -19.88
C LYS A 134 -3.01 -12.47 -18.60
N GLN A 135 -2.78 -13.79 -18.67
CA GLN A 135 -2.37 -14.55 -17.50
C GLN A 135 -0.94 -14.24 -17.06
N ALA A 136 -0.01 -14.03 -17.99
CA ALA A 136 1.36 -13.63 -17.69
C ALA A 136 1.36 -12.26 -16.99
N ALA A 137 0.71 -11.27 -17.58
CA ALA A 137 0.55 -9.94 -16.97
C ALA A 137 -0.12 -10.01 -15.58
N LEU A 138 -1.16 -10.84 -15.42
CA LEU A 138 -1.81 -11.03 -14.13
C LEU A 138 -0.86 -11.65 -13.09
N LYS A 139 0.00 -12.60 -13.48
CA LYS A 139 0.98 -13.21 -12.57
C LYS A 139 2.01 -12.20 -12.10
N GLU A 140 2.49 -11.33 -12.99
CA GLU A 140 3.42 -10.26 -12.63
C GLU A 140 2.77 -9.24 -11.68
N VAL A 141 1.57 -8.77 -12.01
CA VAL A 141 0.82 -7.84 -11.15
C VAL A 141 0.54 -8.46 -9.78
N LYS A 142 0.25 -9.77 -9.71
CA LYS A 142 0.06 -10.49 -8.44
C LYS A 142 1.31 -10.54 -7.57
N LYS A 143 2.50 -10.54 -8.16
CA LYS A 143 3.79 -10.49 -7.43
C LYS A 143 4.09 -9.09 -6.89
N SER A 144 3.47 -8.04 -7.42
CA SER A 144 3.67 -6.67 -6.94
C SER A 144 3.29 -6.49 -5.46
N LYS A 145 4.14 -5.81 -4.70
CA LYS A 145 3.93 -5.47 -3.28
C LYS A 145 2.66 -4.67 -3.06
N ALA A 146 2.34 -3.75 -3.96
CA ALA A 146 1.13 -2.93 -3.89
C ALA A 146 -0.13 -3.79 -4.02
N PHE A 147 -0.13 -4.74 -4.96
CA PHE A 147 -1.25 -5.67 -5.16
C PHE A 147 -1.42 -6.59 -3.95
N GLN A 148 -0.32 -7.17 -3.43
CA GLN A 148 -0.35 -8.01 -2.24
C GLN A 148 -0.87 -7.27 -1.01
N GLN A 149 -0.43 -6.04 -0.79
CA GLN A 149 -0.88 -5.22 0.34
C GLN A 149 -2.38 -4.90 0.24
N LYS A 150 -2.87 -4.55 -0.95
CA LYS A 150 -4.30 -4.33 -1.20
C LYS A 150 -5.11 -5.59 -0.89
N ASN A 151 -4.70 -6.74 -1.41
CA ASN A 151 -5.37 -8.01 -1.19
C ASN A 151 -5.39 -8.40 0.30
N ARG A 152 -4.29 -8.18 1.02
CA ARG A 152 -4.20 -8.45 2.46
C ARG A 152 -5.18 -7.57 3.26
N LEU A 153 -5.26 -6.29 2.93
CA LEU A 153 -6.20 -5.35 3.56
C LEU A 153 -7.66 -5.75 3.29
N GLU A 154 -7.98 -6.11 2.06
CA GLU A 154 -9.32 -6.56 1.66
C GLU A 154 -9.71 -7.86 2.38
N HIS A 155 -8.83 -8.86 2.39
CA HIS A 155 -9.05 -10.11 3.11
C HIS A 155 -9.30 -9.87 4.60
N ASN A 156 -8.53 -8.98 5.23
CA ASN A 156 -8.71 -8.62 6.63
C ASN A 156 -10.06 -7.92 6.88
N LYS A 157 -10.49 -7.02 5.99
CA LYS A 157 -11.83 -6.38 6.05
C LYS A 157 -12.93 -7.44 5.92
N ASN A 158 -12.83 -8.34 4.94
CA ASN A 158 -13.81 -9.40 4.70
C ASN A 158 -13.90 -10.37 5.87
N LYS A 159 -12.76 -10.79 6.44
CA LYS A 159 -12.70 -11.63 7.64
C LYS A 159 -13.38 -10.95 8.83
N ARG A 160 -13.09 -9.66 9.08
CA ARG A 160 -13.72 -8.88 10.15
C ARG A 160 -15.24 -8.79 9.96
N GLN A 161 -15.71 -8.52 8.75
CA GLN A 161 -17.14 -8.46 8.46
C GLN A 161 -17.82 -9.82 8.63
N SER A 162 -17.20 -10.90 8.14
CA SER A 162 -17.69 -12.27 8.29
C SER A 162 -17.85 -12.66 9.76
N ILE A 163 -16.83 -12.40 10.60
CA ILE A 163 -16.89 -12.65 12.04
C ILE A 163 -18.03 -11.86 12.69
N LYS A 164 -18.19 -10.57 12.34
CA LYS A 164 -19.29 -9.73 12.87
C LYS A 164 -20.66 -10.30 12.48
N LYS A 165 -20.85 -10.72 11.23
CA LYS A 165 -22.10 -11.35 10.74
C LYS A 165 -22.39 -12.65 11.48
N LYS A 166 -21.41 -13.55 11.59
CA LYS A 166 -21.54 -14.82 12.34
C LYS A 166 -21.90 -14.59 13.81
N LYS A 167 -21.23 -13.66 14.50
CA LYS A 167 -21.55 -13.30 15.90
C LYS A 167 -22.97 -12.75 16.04
N LYS A 168 -23.44 -11.91 15.11
CA LYS A 168 -24.82 -11.39 15.11
C LYS A 168 -25.83 -12.54 14.95
N GLN A 169 -25.61 -13.44 13.99
CA GLN A 169 -26.48 -14.60 13.76
C GLN A 169 -26.52 -15.52 15.00
N GLN A 170 -25.37 -15.84 15.60
CA GLN A 170 -25.31 -16.64 16.82
C GLN A 170 -26.07 -15.98 17.98
N LYS A 171 -25.98 -14.66 18.16
CA LYS A 171 -26.76 -13.94 19.18
C LYS A 171 -28.27 -14.05 18.92
N ILE A 172 -28.71 -13.97 17.66
CA ILE A 172 -30.13 -14.11 17.30
C ILE A 172 -30.62 -15.53 17.58
N LEU A 173 -29.86 -16.55 17.21
CA LEU A 173 -30.18 -17.96 17.48
C LEU A 173 -30.30 -18.23 18.98
N LYS A 174 -29.30 -17.82 19.78
CA LYS A 174 -29.34 -17.96 21.25
C LYS A 174 -30.54 -17.26 21.89
N LYS A 175 -30.91 -16.06 21.39
CA LYS A 175 -32.12 -15.34 21.85
C LYS A 175 -33.41 -16.08 21.49
N ARG A 176 -33.47 -16.75 20.34
CA ARG A 176 -34.64 -17.57 19.95
C ARG A 176 -34.73 -18.84 20.79
N GLU A 177 -33.63 -19.57 20.98
CA GLU A 177 -33.58 -20.77 21.82
C GLU A 177 -34.00 -20.51 23.28
N GLY A 178 -33.55 -19.39 23.87
CA GLY A 178 -33.95 -19.00 25.23
C GLY A 178 -35.44 -18.69 25.39
N LYS A 179 -36.13 -18.25 24.32
CA LYS A 179 -37.57 -18.00 24.34
C LYS A 179 -38.40 -19.28 24.25
N PHE A 180 -37.93 -20.29 23.53
CA PHE A 180 -38.62 -21.59 23.43
C PHE A 180 -38.55 -22.39 24.74
N LYS A 181 -37.42 -22.32 25.47
CA LYS A 181 -37.29 -23.01 26.77
C LYS A 181 -38.18 -22.44 27.89
N LYS A 182 -38.67 -21.20 27.77
CA LYS A 182 -39.61 -20.60 28.74
C LYS A 182 -41.07 -20.99 28.49
N LYS A 183 -41.44 -21.46 27.29
CA LYS A 183 -42.83 -21.84 26.96
C LYS A 183 -43.18 -23.30 27.25
N VAL A 184 -42.20 -24.14 27.58
CA VAL A 184 -42.40 -25.57 27.87
C VAL A 184 -42.45 -25.86 29.38
N LYS A 185 -42.24 -24.85 30.23
CA LYS A 185 -42.28 -24.97 31.70
C LYS A 185 -43.55 -24.39 32.34
N HIS A 186 -44.64 -24.28 31.59
CA HIS A 186 -45.94 -23.88 32.11
C HIS A 186 -46.98 -24.93 31.77
#